data_AF-A0A2E0UKT9-F1
#
_entry.id   AF-A0A2E0UKT9-F1
#
_cell.length_a   1.000
_cell.length_b   1.000
_cell.length_c   1.000
_cell.angle_alpha   90.00
_cell.angle_beta   90.00
_cell.angle_gamma   90.00
#
_symmetry.space_group_name_H-M   'P 1'
#
loop_
_entity.id
_entity.type
_entity.pdbx_description
1 polymer ?
#
loop_
_entity_poly.entity_id
_entity_poly.type
_entity_poly.pdbx_seq_one_letter_code
_entity_poly.pdbx_strand_id
1 'polypeptide(L)' 'MKVITKPTRIEAAGTPTKIIEEFFGRVNSSESAISIARMNSPKGW' A
#
# COMPACT_ATOMS: atom_id res chain seq x y z
N MET A 1 -4.41 -9.21 18.41
CA MET A 1 -3.43 -8.86 17.36
C MET A 1 -3.91 -9.49 16.06
N LYS A 2 -4.11 -8.72 15.00
CA LYS A 2 -4.60 -9.23 13.71
C LYS A 2 -3.41 -9.67 12.88
N VAL A 3 -3.40 -10.93 12.44
CA VAL A 3 -2.39 -11.43 11.52
C VAL A 3 -2.72 -10.94 10.11
N ILE A 4 -1.76 -10.30 9.46
CA ILE A 4 -1.87 -9.80 8.08
C ILE A 4 -1.18 -10.84 7.19
N THR A 5 -1.98 -11.62 6.45
CA THR A 5 -1.47 -12.73 5.63
C THR A 5 -1.04 -12.31 4.23
N LYS A 6 -1.51 -11.15 3.77
CA LYS A 6 -1.14 -10.53 2.50
C LYS A 6 -1.28 -9.01 2.59
N PRO A 7 -0.50 -8.24 1.83
CA PRO A 7 -0.72 -6.81 1.77
C PRO A 7 -2.05 -6.48 1.09
N THR A 8 -2.55 -5.28 1.36
CA THR A 8 -3.68 -4.72 0.61
C THR A 8 -3.13 -3.94 -0.59
N ARG A 9 -3.59 -4.30 -1.80
CA ARG A 9 -3.25 -3.59 -3.05
C ARG A 9 -4.11 -2.33 -3.18
N ILE A 10 -3.47 -1.19 -3.38
CA ILE A 10 -4.07 0.12 -3.52
C ILE A 10 -3.56 0.71 -4.85
N GLU A 11 -4.47 1.23 -5.66
CA GLU A 11 -4.14 1.94 -6.89
C GLU A 11 -3.96 3.42 -6.57
N ALA A 12 -2.79 3.97 -6.86
CA ALA A 12 -2.53 5.38 -6.65
C ALA A 12 -3.15 6.21 -7.78
N ALA A 13 -3.57 7.43 -7.49
CA ALA A 13 -4.07 8.35 -8.50
C ALA A 13 -2.98 8.71 -9.53
N GLY A 14 -3.35 8.82 -10.81
CA GLY A 14 -2.49 9.24 -11.94
C GLY A 14 -2.37 8.18 -13.04
N THR A 15 -1.70 8.54 -14.14
CA THR A 15 -1.44 7.67 -15.30
C THR A 15 0.02 7.76 -15.71
N PRO A 16 0.75 6.65 -15.89
CA PRO A 16 0.34 5.23 -15.79
C PRO A 16 0.26 4.67 -14.36
N THR A 17 -0.91 4.27 -13.83
CA THR A 17 -1.17 3.97 -12.39
C THR A 17 -0.02 3.30 -11.60
N LYS A 18 0.45 3.92 -10.50
CA LYS A 18 1.32 3.22 -9.52
C LYS A 18 0.51 2.25 -8.66
N ILE A 19 1.14 1.15 -8.27
CA ILE A 19 0.58 0.18 -7.34
C ILE A 19 1.27 0.32 -5.99
N ILE A 20 0.48 0.40 -4.92
CA ILE A 20 0.94 0.39 -3.53
C ILE A 20 0.43 -0.89 -2.88
N GLU A 21 1.31 -1.66 -2.27
CA GLU A 21 0.98 -2.82 -1.46
C GLU A 21 1.26 -2.47 0.01
N GLU A 22 0.21 -2.14 0.76
CA GLU A 22 0.33 -1.82 2.18
C GLU A 22 0.39 -3.12 3.00
N PHE A 23 1.44 -3.29 3.81
CA PHE A 23 1.60 -4.41 4.74
C PHE A 23 1.17 -4.04 6.16
N PHE A 24 1.36 -2.79 6.56
CA PHE A 24 0.95 -2.25 7.85
C PHE A 24 0.58 -0.77 7.68
N GLY A 25 -0.45 -0.29 8.37
CA GLY A 25 -0.91 1.09 8.28
C GLY A 25 -2.42 1.18 8.36
N ARG A 26 -2.98 2.22 7.74
CA ARG A 26 -4.38 2.59 7.91
C ARG A 26 -5.32 1.51 7.40
N VAL A 27 -4.95 0.79 6.34
CA VAL A 27 -5.86 -0.18 5.70
C VAL A 27 -5.76 -1.56 6.36
N ASN A 28 -4.55 -2.03 6.68
CA ASN A 28 -4.36 -3.38 7.22
C ASN A 28 -4.48 -3.46 8.75
N SER A 29 -4.04 -2.42 9.46
CA SER A 29 -3.94 -2.40 10.94
C SER A 29 -4.66 -1.22 11.62
N SER A 30 -5.31 -0.35 10.86
CA SER A 30 -5.93 0.89 11.37
C SER A 30 -4.94 1.84 12.09
N GLU A 31 -3.65 1.70 11.83
CA GLU A 31 -2.62 2.58 12.39
C GLU A 31 -2.48 3.84 11.52
N SER A 32 -2.38 5.00 12.17
CA SER A 32 -2.32 6.30 11.49
C SER A 32 -0.97 6.99 11.60
N ALA A 33 -0.16 6.63 12.60
CA ALA A 33 1.15 7.24 12.84
C ALA A 33 2.24 6.67 11.92
N ILE A 34 2.17 5.37 11.58
CA ILE A 34 3.20 4.67 10.82
C ILE A 34 2.55 3.73 9.81
N SER A 35 3.15 3.64 8.61
CA SER A 35 2.81 2.63 7.61
C SER A 35 4.07 2.00 7.01
N ILE A 36 3.92 0.77 6.53
CA ILE A 36 4.93 0.02 5.77
C ILE A 36 4.25 -0.48 4.50
N ALA A 37 4.76 -0.05 3.35
CA ALA A 37 4.21 -0.41 2.05
C ALA A 37 5.31 -0.58 1.01
N ARG A 38 5.07 -1.45 0.01
CA ARG A 38 5.88 -1.50 -1.23
C ARG A 38 5.17 -0.69 -2.31
N MET A 39 5.87 0.24 -2.92
CA MET A 39 5.37 0.98 -4.08
C MET A 39 6.06 0.47 -5.34
N ASN A 40 5.26 0.07 -6.33
CA ASN A 40 5.72 -0.22 -7.68
C ASN A 40 5.28 0.92 -8.61
N SER A 41 6.26 1.60 -9.17
CA SER A 41 6.05 2.67 -10.15
C SER A 41 6.31 2.12 -11.55
N PRO A 42 5.31 2.10 -12.44
CA PRO A 42 5.56 1.71 -13.82
C PRO A 42 6.46 2.76 -14.50
N LYS A 43 7.09 2.35 -15.60
CA LYS A 43 7.94 3.21 -16.41
C LYS A 43 7.15 4.44 -16.87
N GLY A 44 7.77 5.62 -16.74
CA GLY A 44 7.18 6.88 -17.22
C GLY A 44 6.26 7.59 -16.23
N TRP A 45 6.23 7.14 -14.96
CA TRP A 45 5.72 7.96 -13.87
C TRP A 45 6.79 8.87 -13.30
#